data_AF-A0A2X1PLD4-F1
#
_entry.id   AF-A0A2X1PLD4-F1
#
_cell.length_a   1.000
_cell.length_b   1.000
_cell.length_c   1.000
_cell.angle_alpha   90.00
_cell.angle_beta   90.00
_cell.angle_gamma   90.00
#
_symmetry.space_group_name_H-M   'P 1'
#
loop_
_entity.id
_entity.type
_entity.pdbx_description
1 polymer ?
#
loop_
_entity_poly.entity_id
_entity_poly.type
_entity_poly.pdbx_seq_one_letter_code
_entity_poly.pdbx_strand_id
1 'polypeptide(L)' 'MLLRPFGKNLSSYPAMANLYEVVRDMPTHDDRKLLEKRERMRLDLARESAEAQFEKNIKQELYILLEDIKSIELI' A
#
# COMPACT_ATOMS: atom_id res chain seq x y z
N MET A 1 -4.71 11.73 -2.17
CA MET A 1 -4.86 10.33 -1.73
C MET A 1 -5.73 9.61 -2.75
N LEU A 2 -5.29 8.43 -3.21
CA LEU A 2 -5.88 7.67 -4.33
C LEU A 2 -7.40 7.45 -4.22
N LEU A 3 -7.93 7.31 -3.00
CA LEU A 3 -9.34 7.00 -2.76
C LEU A 3 -10.25 8.24 -2.62
N ARG A 4 -9.69 9.46 -2.57
CA ARG A 4 -10.48 10.69 -2.38
C ARG A 4 -11.54 10.94 -3.45
N PRO A 5 -11.30 10.67 -4.75
CA PRO A 5 -12.33 10.84 -5.79
C PRO A 5 -13.58 9.97 -5.55
N PHE A 6 -13.44 8.89 -4.80
CA PHE A 6 -14.52 7.98 -4.42
C PHE A 6 -15.11 8.32 -3.03
N GLY A 7 -14.76 9.47 -2.45
CA GLY A 7 -15.19 9.83 -1.09
C GLY A 7 -14.63 8.94 0.02
N LYS A 8 -13.59 8.14 -0.27
CA LYS A 8 -12.99 7.17 0.65
C LYS A 8 -11.56 7.57 1.06
N ASN A 9 -11.06 6.97 2.14
CA ASN A 9 -9.72 7.18 2.66
C ASN A 9 -9.06 5.83 2.97
N LEU A 10 -7.74 5.71 2.74
CA LEU A 10 -6.94 4.55 3.12
C LEU A 10 -7.02 4.23 4.62
N SER A 11 -7.34 5.20 5.48
CA SER A 11 -7.59 4.97 6.90
C SER A 11 -8.68 3.93 7.18
N SER A 12 -9.60 3.68 6.24
CA SER A 12 -10.62 2.63 6.33
C SER A 12 -10.09 1.21 6.04
N TYR A 13 -8.87 1.11 5.53
CA TYR A 13 -8.20 -0.15 5.15
C TYR A 13 -6.83 -0.21 5.84
N PRO A 14 -6.77 -0.53 7.15
CA PRO A 14 -5.55 -0.40 7.95
C PRO A 14 -4.33 -1.17 7.43
N ALA A 15 -4.49 -2.38 6.89
CA ALA A 15 -3.38 -3.15 6.35
C ALA A 15 -2.83 -2.53 5.07
N MET A 16 -3.71 -2.05 4.17
CA MET A 16 -3.29 -1.27 3.00
C MET A 16 -2.60 0.04 3.41
N ALA A 17 -3.14 0.76 4.40
CA ALA A 17 -2.54 1.99 4.92
C ALA A 17 -1.16 1.73 5.54
N ASN A 18 -1.01 0.67 6.33
CA ASN A 18 0.26 0.33 6.96
C ASN A 18 1.33 -0.07 5.92
N LEU A 19 0.96 -0.84 4.88
CA LEU A 19 1.89 -1.13 3.79
C LEU A 19 2.30 0.17 3.06
N TYR A 20 1.34 1.07 2.82
CA TYR A 20 1.62 2.38 2.22
C TYR A 20 2.61 3.20 3.07
N GLU A 21 2.42 3.28 4.39
CA GLU A 21 3.35 4.01 5.26
C GLU A 21 4.78 3.44 5.22
N VAL A 22 4.93 2.12 5.07
CA VAL A 22 6.25 1.49 4.92
C VAL A 22 6.94 1.92 3.62
N VAL A 23 6.21 1.94 2.51
CA VAL A 23 6.81 2.11 1.17
C VAL A 23 6.75 3.53 0.63
N ARG A 24 5.94 4.43 1.19
CA ARG A 24 5.66 5.78 0.64
C ARG A 24 6.94 6.57 0.38
N ASP A 25 7.89 6.51 1.30
CA ASP A 25 9.10 7.32 1.28
C ASP A 25 10.30 6.55 0.68
N MET A 26 10.09 5.32 0.18
CA MET A 26 11.14 4.55 -0.48
C MET A 26 11.44 5.12 -1.89
N PRO A 27 12.72 5.27 -2.26
CA PRO A 27 13.08 5.77 -3.58
C PRO A 27 12.70 4.77 -4.67
N THR A 28 12.19 5.30 -5.79
CA THR A 28 11.77 4.51 -6.95
C THR A 28 12.54 4.94 -8.20
N HIS A 29 12.39 4.22 -9.31
CA HIS A 29 12.98 4.58 -10.61
C HIS A 29 14.49 4.90 -10.53
N ASP A 30 14.92 6.08 -10.98
CA ASP A 30 16.32 6.47 -11.03
C ASP A 30 16.90 6.75 -9.64
N ASP A 31 16.11 7.27 -8.71
CA ASP A 31 16.55 7.52 -7.32
C ASP A 31 16.94 6.21 -6.63
N ARG A 32 16.26 5.11 -6.96
CA ARG A 32 16.62 3.77 -6.44
C ARG A 32 18.01 3.33 -6.93
N LYS A 33 18.42 3.72 -8.14
CA LYS A 33 19.73 3.34 -8.70
C LYS A 33 20.88 4.02 -7.97
N LEU A 34 20.64 5.22 -7.43
CA LEU A 34 21.60 6.01 -6.66
C LEU A 34 21.89 5.42 -5.27
N LEU A 35 21.03 4.53 -4.77
CA LEU A 35 21.24 3.88 -3.48
C LEU A 35 22.41 2.88 -3.53
N GLU A 36 23.19 2.86 -2.45
CA GLU A 36 24.17 1.81 -2.21
C GLU A 36 23.51 0.42 -2.13
N LYS A 37 24.23 -0.63 -2.57
CA LYS A 37 23.69 -2.01 -2.62
C LYS A 37 23.09 -2.45 -1.29
N ARG A 38 23.76 -2.16 -0.18
CA ARG A 38 23.32 -2.53 1.17
C ARG A 38 22.00 -1.85 1.54
N GLU A 39 21.85 -0.58 1.18
CA GLU A 39 20.63 0.17 1.49
C GLU A 39 19.46 -0.31 0.65
N ARG A 40 19.67 -0.58 -0.64
CA ARG A 40 18.65 -1.25 -1.47
C ARG A 40 18.18 -2.56 -0.86
N MET A 41 19.11 -3.42 -0.45
CA MET A 41 18.76 -4.71 0.18
C MET A 41 17.97 -4.52 1.48
N ARG A 42 18.32 -3.54 2.30
CA ARG A 42 17.59 -3.23 3.55
C ARG A 42 16.15 -2.83 3.27
N LEU A 43 15.94 -1.95 2.28
CA LEU A 43 14.60 -1.49 1.88
C LEU A 43 13.79 -2.61 1.22
N ASP A 44 14.42 -3.42 0.36
CA ASP A 44 13.78 -4.56 -0.29
C ASP A 44 13.28 -5.58 0.75
N LEU A 45 14.11 -5.91 1.75
CA LEU A 45 13.73 -6.80 2.87
C LEU A 45 12.61 -6.22 3.73
N ALA A 46 12.67 -4.92 4.05
CA ALA A 46 11.62 -4.25 4.82
C ALA A 46 10.28 -4.28 4.08
N ARG A 47 10.29 -4.04 2.77
CA ARG A 47 9.11 -4.13 1.90
C ARG A 47 8.57 -5.56 1.86
N GLU A 48 9.40 -6.55 1.57
CA GLU A 48 8.99 -7.95 1.48
C GLU A 48 8.40 -8.45 2.81
N SER A 49 9.02 -8.11 3.94
CA SER A 49 8.51 -8.47 5.25
C SER A 49 7.16 -7.81 5.55
N ALA A 50 6.96 -6.55 5.18
CA ALA A 50 5.70 -5.86 5.35
C ALA A 50 4.61 -6.43 4.42
N GLU A 51 4.95 -6.74 3.17
CA GLU A 51 4.05 -7.40 2.21
C GLU A 51 3.56 -8.75 2.77
N ALA A 52 4.47 -9.59 3.25
CA ALA A 52 4.12 -10.87 3.86
C ALA A 52 3.26 -10.70 5.14
N GLN A 53 3.59 -9.71 5.97
CA GLN A 53 2.83 -9.43 7.20
C GLN A 53 1.39 -9.00 6.90
N PHE A 54 1.19 -8.15 5.90
CA PHE A 54 -0.10 -7.52 5.63
C PHE A 54 -0.94 -8.25 4.58
N GLU A 55 -0.36 -9.18 3.80
CA GLU A 55 -1.00 -9.86 2.67
C GLU A 55 -2.41 -10.39 3.00
N LYS A 56 -2.55 -11.16 4.07
CA LYS A 56 -3.83 -11.78 4.44
C LYS A 56 -4.92 -10.73 4.68
N ASN A 57 -4.58 -9.67 5.42
CA ASN A 57 -5.53 -8.63 5.78
C ASN A 57 -5.83 -7.71 4.59
N ILE A 58 -4.83 -7.42 3.74
CA ILE A 58 -5.04 -6.69 2.48
C ILE A 58 -6.04 -7.43 1.59
N LYS A 59 -5.94 -8.77 1.48
CA LYS A 59 -6.92 -9.55 0.71
C LYS A 59 -8.33 -9.42 1.28
N GLN A 60 -8.49 -9.37 2.59
CA GLN A 60 -9.80 -9.16 3.23
C GLN A 60 -10.33 -7.75 2.99
N GLU A 61 -9.47 -6.74 3.19
CA GLU A 61 -9.79 -5.32 2.95
C GLU A 61 -10.13 -5.05 1.48
N LEU A 62 -9.54 -5.79 0.55
CA LEU A 62 -9.84 -5.68 -0.88
C LEU A 62 -11.30 -6.02 -1.18
N TYR A 63 -11.86 -7.06 -0.55
CA TYR A 63 -13.28 -7.37 -0.74
C TYR A 63 -14.18 -6.24 -0.24
N ILE A 64 -13.86 -5.66 0.92
CA ILE A 64 -14.57 -4.52 1.49
C ILE A 64 -14.48 -3.31 0.56
N LEU A 65 -13.29 -3.01 0.04
CA LEU A 65 -13.07 -1.91 -0.91
C LEU A 65 -13.90 -2.10 -2.19
N LEU A 66 -13.97 -3.31 -2.72
CA LEU A 66 -14.76 -3.61 -3.92
C LEU A 66 -16.26 -3.45 -3.69
N GLU A 67 -16.76 -3.87 -2.52
CA GLU A 67 -18.16 -3.64 -2.13
C GLU A 67 -18.46 -2.15 -1.97
N ASP A 68 -17.57 -1.42 -1.29
CA ASP A 68 -17.64 0.01 -1.09
C ASP A 68 -17.71 0.78 -2.42
N ILE A 69 -16.90 0.40 -3.41
CA ILE A 69 -16.90 1.03 -4.75
C ILE A 69 -18.21 0.74 -5.48
N LYS A 70 -18.71 -0.51 -5.44
CA LYS A 70 -20.00 -0.86 -6.05
C LYS A 70 -21.14 -0.03 -5.46
N SER A 71 -21.15 0.19 -4.16
CA SER A 71 -22.16 1.02 -3.50
C SER A 71 -22.14 2.49 -3.95
N ILE A 72 -21.01 2.99 -4.44
CA ILE A 72 -20.88 4.35 -4.98
C ILE A 72 -21.45 4.44 -6.40
N GLU A 73 -21.23 3.41 -7.24
CA GLU A 73 -21.76 3.37 -8.62
C GLU A 73 -23.29 3.16 -8.70
N LEU A 74 -23.90 2.72 -7.59
CA LEU A 74 -25.35 2.51 -7.45
C LEU A 74 -26.13 3.76 -6.98
N ILE A 75 -25.46 4.91 -6.87
CA ILE A 75 -26.02 6.23 -6.52
C ILE A 75 -25.88 7.16 -7.72
#